data_AF-A0AA88GW31-F1
#
_entry.id   AF-A0AA88GW31-F1
#
_cell.length_a   1.000
_cell.length_b   1.000
_cell.length_c   1.000
_cell.angle_alpha   90.00
_cell.angle_beta   90.00
_cell.angle_gamma   90.00
#
_symmetry.space_group_name_H-M   'P 1'
#
loop_
_entity.id
_entity.type
_entity.pdbx_description
1 polymer ?
#
loop_
_entity_poly.entity_id
_entity_poly.type
_entity_poly.pdbx_seq_one_letter_code
_entity_poly.pdbx_strand_id
1 'polypeptide(L)'
;MSTSNLTTTTSSTLVDPNTHKIVRTAHCRCGKLSFSVEGNNRVFGHYCHCRNCRKGTFAPFTLLIAVPFYQFKWTTSIKSEELRQKNSNSFESFTNCPQHEAENDIPQDCRDLPSIVKTVELSPGIIGFYCSECGAMIAQKPTNADFISTLACCYDEMQQAFCPLTDVIEKEQLNHACFFTPENHVNYENRVCDVKDDLPKFMDFPQPRGSGRMYEPVGK
;
A
#
# COMPACT_ATOMS: atom_id res chain seq x y z
N MET A 1 -17.89 32.61 -51.18
CA MET A 1 -16.67 32.41 -50.37
C MET A 1 -16.89 33.08 -49.03
N SER A 2 -17.23 32.31 -48.00
CA SER A 2 -17.31 32.78 -46.62
C SER A 2 -16.72 31.69 -45.74
N THR A 3 -15.51 31.92 -45.25
CA THR A 3 -14.74 31.02 -44.40
C THR A 3 -15.14 31.24 -42.94
N SER A 4 -15.86 30.29 -42.34
CA SER A 4 -16.09 30.23 -40.90
C SER A 4 -14.93 29.50 -40.24
N ASN A 5 -14.09 30.24 -39.51
CA ASN A 5 -13.04 29.67 -38.66
C ASN A 5 -13.69 29.04 -37.41
N LEU A 6 -13.59 27.72 -37.26
CA LEU A 6 -13.81 27.05 -35.98
C LEU A 6 -12.58 27.30 -35.10
N THR A 7 -12.74 28.11 -34.07
CA THR A 7 -11.76 28.28 -33.00
C THR A 7 -11.84 27.09 -32.06
N THR A 8 -10.80 26.25 -32.05
CA THR A 8 -10.63 25.14 -31.12
C THR A 8 -10.48 25.68 -29.69
N THR A 9 -11.50 25.50 -28.85
CA THR A 9 -11.40 25.80 -27.41
C THR A 9 -10.72 24.61 -26.72
N THR A 10 -9.43 24.77 -26.40
CA THR A 10 -8.72 23.89 -25.48
C THR A 10 -9.36 24.00 -24.11
N SER A 11 -9.98 22.90 -23.65
CA SER A 11 -10.51 22.77 -22.29
C SER A 11 -9.34 22.70 -21.31
N SER A 12 -8.84 23.85 -20.85
CA SER A 12 -7.96 23.93 -19.69
C SER A 12 -8.80 23.61 -18.45
N THR A 13 -8.63 22.41 -17.90
CA THR A 13 -9.09 22.05 -16.56
C THR A 13 -8.50 23.03 -15.56
N LEU A 14 -9.34 23.93 -15.05
CA LEU A 14 -9.03 24.83 -13.96
C LEU A 14 -8.82 23.98 -12.70
N VAL A 15 -7.57 23.94 -12.21
CA VAL A 15 -7.25 23.36 -10.91
C VAL A 15 -7.67 24.37 -9.85
N ASP A 16 -8.59 23.97 -8.97
CA ASP A 16 -9.09 24.80 -7.87
C ASP A 16 -7.94 25.15 -6.88
N PRO A 17 -7.66 26.44 -6.64
CA PRO A 17 -6.61 26.90 -5.73
C PRO A 17 -6.90 26.65 -4.23
N ASN A 18 -8.06 26.10 -3.85
CA ASN A 18 -8.43 25.79 -2.46
C ASN A 18 -8.45 24.28 -2.14
N THR A 19 -7.70 23.45 -2.87
CA THR A 19 -7.55 22.04 -2.49
C THR A 19 -6.79 21.93 -1.16
N HIS A 20 -7.53 21.74 -0.06
CA HIS A 20 -6.97 21.31 1.22
C HIS A 20 -6.02 20.14 0.95
N LYS A 21 -4.77 20.26 1.41
CA LYS A 21 -3.77 19.19 1.31
C LYS A 21 -4.32 17.93 1.97
N ILE A 22 -4.75 16.95 1.18
CA ILE A 22 -5.25 15.67 1.69
C ILE A 22 -4.07 14.95 2.31
N VAL A 23 -4.17 14.61 3.60
CA VAL A 23 -3.16 13.82 4.30
C VAL A 23 -3.85 12.66 4.97
N ARG A 24 -3.47 11.44 4.58
CA ARG A 24 -3.96 10.21 5.18
C ARG A 24 -2.91 9.67 6.13
N THR A 25 -3.29 9.39 7.36
CA THR A 25 -2.43 8.77 8.35
C THR A 25 -2.73 7.28 8.48
N ALA A 26 -1.72 6.52 8.83
CA ALA A 26 -1.80 5.08 8.99
C ALA A 26 -0.82 4.60 10.05
N HIS A 27 -1.14 3.47 10.67
CA HIS A 27 -0.29 2.87 11.69
C HIS A 27 -0.35 1.34 11.70
N CYS A 28 0.70 0.74 12.25
CA CYS A 28 0.72 -0.70 12.56
C CYS A 28 -0.25 -1.01 13.71
N ARG A 29 -0.49 -2.30 13.99
CA ARG A 29 -1.44 -2.75 15.03
C ARG A 29 -1.18 -2.16 16.42
N CYS A 30 0.08 -1.95 16.82
CA CYS A 30 0.41 -1.37 18.13
C CYS A 30 0.52 0.17 18.11
N GLY A 31 0.35 0.81 16.96
CA GLY A 31 0.43 2.27 16.82
C GLY A 31 1.84 2.87 16.90
N LYS A 32 2.89 2.08 17.20
CA LYS A 32 4.28 2.57 17.37
C LYS A 32 5.01 2.89 16.05
N LEU A 33 4.56 2.29 14.96
CA LEU A 33 5.06 2.54 13.62
C LEU A 33 3.93 3.14 12.79
N SER A 34 4.18 4.32 12.22
CA SER A 34 3.21 5.11 11.49
C SER A 34 3.81 5.68 10.21
N PHE A 35 2.95 5.95 9.25
CA PHE A 35 3.27 6.69 8.03
C PHE A 35 2.14 7.65 7.66
N SER A 36 2.43 8.58 6.77
CA SER A 36 1.45 9.45 6.13
C SER A 36 1.55 9.36 4.61
N VAL A 37 0.42 9.56 3.94
CA VAL A 37 0.34 9.77 2.50
C VAL A 37 -0.25 11.15 2.25
N GLU A 38 0.49 12.00 1.54
CA GLU A 38 0.07 13.34 1.15
C GLU A 38 -0.43 13.34 -0.30
N GLY A 39 -1.60 13.90 -0.55
CA GLY A 39 -2.29 13.88 -1.84
C GLY A 39 -3.27 12.72 -1.98
N ASN A 40 -3.87 12.61 -3.17
CA ASN A 40 -4.90 11.61 -3.46
C ASN A 40 -4.59 10.77 -4.71
N ASN A 41 -3.40 10.90 -5.29
CA ASN A 41 -3.01 10.08 -6.43
C ASN A 41 -2.70 8.66 -5.94
N ARG A 42 -3.24 7.66 -6.62
CA ARG A 42 -2.82 6.27 -6.47
C ARG A 42 -2.32 5.74 -7.80
N VAL A 43 -1.39 4.78 -7.73
CA VAL A 43 -0.90 4.03 -8.88
C VAL A 43 -1.84 2.87 -9.20
N PHE A 44 -2.37 2.20 -8.18
CA PHE A 44 -3.40 1.16 -8.27
C PHE A 44 -3.96 0.83 -6.88
N GLY A 45 -5.13 0.18 -6.85
CA GLY A 45 -5.66 -0.50 -5.67
C GLY A 45 -6.14 -1.90 -6.05
N HIS A 46 -5.60 -2.97 -5.46
CA HIS A 46 -6.02 -4.34 -5.80
C HIS A 46 -6.10 -5.26 -4.59
N TYR A 47 -6.91 -6.30 -4.71
CA TYR A 47 -6.86 -7.44 -3.79
C TYR A 47 -5.76 -8.41 -4.21
N CYS A 48 -4.76 -8.59 -3.35
CA CYS A 48 -3.66 -9.53 -3.59
C CYS A 48 -3.88 -10.84 -2.83
N HIS A 49 -3.79 -11.95 -3.57
CA HIS A 49 -4.00 -13.32 -3.06
C HIS A 49 -2.69 -14.11 -2.88
N CYS A 50 -1.53 -13.48 -3.14
CA CYS A 50 -0.25 -14.18 -3.12
C CYS A 50 0.10 -14.71 -1.72
N ARG A 51 0.88 -15.80 -1.68
CA ARG A 51 1.30 -16.44 -0.43
C ARG A 51 1.98 -15.48 0.54
N ASN A 52 2.78 -14.53 0.04
CA ASN A 52 3.50 -13.57 0.89
C ASN A 52 2.55 -12.57 1.56
N CYS A 53 1.62 -11.99 0.80
CA CYS A 53 0.59 -11.10 1.35
C CYS A 53 -0.29 -11.82 2.37
N ARG A 54 -0.69 -13.07 2.09
CA ARG A 54 -1.45 -13.89 3.05
C ARG A 54 -0.66 -14.18 4.33
N LYS A 55 0.63 -14.49 4.22
CA LYS A 55 1.50 -14.69 5.40
C LYS A 55 1.73 -13.41 6.20
N GLY A 56 1.95 -12.29 5.52
CA GLY A 56 2.23 -11.01 6.18
C GLY A 56 1.01 -10.41 6.89
N THR A 57 -0.20 -10.74 6.44
CA THR A 57 -1.47 -10.21 6.98
C THR A 57 -2.30 -11.21 7.75
N PHE A 58 -1.99 -12.50 7.63
CA PHE A 58 -2.84 -13.60 8.12
C PHE A 58 -4.28 -13.59 7.56
N ALA A 59 -4.52 -12.87 6.46
CA ALA A 59 -5.81 -12.78 5.80
C ALA A 59 -5.87 -13.66 4.53
N PRO A 60 -7.06 -14.11 4.10
CA PRO A 60 -7.23 -14.85 2.83
C PRO A 60 -6.73 -14.07 1.61
N PHE A 61 -6.83 -12.74 1.66
CA PHE A 61 -6.28 -11.78 0.71
C PHE A 61 -6.19 -10.42 1.41
N THR A 62 -5.46 -9.47 0.80
CA THR A 62 -5.32 -8.12 1.35
C THR A 62 -5.55 -7.07 0.28
N LEU A 63 -6.12 -5.94 0.66
CA LEU A 63 -6.17 -4.76 -0.20
C LEU A 63 -4.85 -4.00 -0.10
N LEU A 64 -4.17 -3.91 -1.22
CA LEU A 64 -2.95 -3.12 -1.37
C LEU A 64 -3.26 -1.84 -2.14
N ILE A 65 -2.82 -0.71 -1.59
CA ILE A 65 -2.92 0.61 -2.24
C ILE A 65 -1.52 1.07 -2.59
N ALA A 66 -1.22 1.20 -3.88
CA ALA A 66 0.04 1.77 -4.32
C ALA A 66 -0.09 3.27 -4.52
N VAL A 67 0.87 4.02 -3.98
CA VAL A 67 0.96 5.47 -4.13
C VAL A 67 2.35 5.84 -4.67
N PRO A 68 2.46 6.91 -5.46
CA PRO A 68 3.77 7.46 -5.81
C PRO A 68 4.63 7.66 -4.57
N PHE A 69 5.89 7.26 -4.63
CA PHE A 69 6.75 7.21 -3.46
C PHE A 69 6.95 8.60 -2.82
N TYR A 70 6.98 9.66 -3.63
CA TYR A 70 7.09 11.04 -3.14
C TYR A 70 5.91 11.48 -2.25
N GLN A 71 4.76 10.81 -2.33
CA GLN A 71 3.61 11.09 -1.47
C GLN A 71 3.71 10.40 -0.10
N PHE A 72 4.58 9.40 0.04
CA PHE A 72 4.69 8.58 1.24
C PHE A 72 5.78 9.11 2.18
N LYS A 73 5.49 9.13 3.49
CA LYS A 73 6.46 9.54 4.51
C LYS A 73 6.31 8.72 5.78
N TRP A 74 7.41 8.26 6.35
CA TRP A 74 7.44 7.68 7.70
C TRP A 74 7.22 8.77 8.76
N THR A 75 6.36 8.51 9.76
CA THR A 75 5.92 9.54 10.73
C THR A 75 5.96 9.09 12.20
N THR A 76 6.74 8.05 12.54
CA THR A 76 6.84 7.40 13.87
C THR A 76 6.28 8.17 15.07
N SER A 77 5.43 7.51 15.85
CA SER A 77 4.84 8.02 17.09
C SER A 77 5.82 8.12 18.28
N ILE A 78 7.06 7.62 18.15
CA ILE A 78 8.08 7.66 19.21
C ILE A 78 9.05 8.81 18.94
N LYS A 79 9.18 9.76 19.89
CA LYS A 79 10.28 10.73 19.90
C LYS A 79 11.60 9.96 19.95
N SER A 80 12.49 10.21 19.00
CA SER A 80 13.81 9.57 18.81
C SER A 80 14.60 9.28 20.09
N GLU A 81 14.51 10.15 21.09
CA GLU A 81 15.22 10.07 22.37
C GLU A 81 14.85 8.85 23.26
N GLU A 82 13.59 8.40 23.29
CA GLU A 82 13.15 7.35 24.24
C GLU A 82 13.63 5.94 23.87
N LEU A 83 13.93 5.70 22.59
CA LEU A 83 14.42 4.41 22.08
C LEU A 83 15.87 4.12 22.52
N ARG A 84 16.67 5.16 22.75
CA ARG A 84 18.08 5.00 23.13
C ARG A 84 18.24 4.55 24.60
N GLN A 85 17.26 4.84 25.45
CA GLN A 85 17.31 4.51 26.88
C GLN A 85 16.68 3.15 27.22
N LYS A 86 15.73 2.63 26.43
CA LYS A 86 15.04 1.36 26.75
C LYS A 86 15.77 0.10 26.31
N ASN A 87 16.86 0.20 25.54
CA ASN A 87 17.69 -0.94 25.12
C ASN A 87 18.72 -1.39 26.17
N SER A 88 18.64 -0.95 27.43
CA SER A 88 19.55 -1.37 28.49
C SER A 88 19.21 -2.72 29.14
N ASN A 89 18.07 -3.33 28.80
CA ASN A 89 17.73 -4.66 29.30
C ASN A 89 17.74 -5.68 28.16
N SER A 90 18.81 -6.47 28.17
CA SER A 90 19.15 -7.60 27.32
C SER A 90 17.98 -8.55 27.10
N PHE A 91 17.33 -8.44 25.94
CA PHE A 91 16.81 -9.61 25.25
C PHE A 91 17.89 -10.01 24.25
N GLU A 92 18.45 -11.21 24.43
CA GLU A 92 19.50 -11.73 23.56
C GLU A 92 19.08 -11.57 22.10
N SER A 93 19.93 -10.86 21.37
CA SER A 93 19.75 -10.61 19.97
C SER A 93 19.68 -11.95 19.24
N PHE A 94 18.60 -12.18 18.50
CA PHE A 94 18.62 -13.16 17.41
C PHE A 94 19.52 -12.62 16.29
N THR A 95 20.83 -12.55 16.56
CA THR A 95 21.90 -12.17 15.63
C THR A 95 22.44 -13.36 14.84
N ASN A 96 21.86 -14.55 14.99
CA ASN A 96 22.27 -15.73 14.23
C ASN A 96 21.32 -16.05 13.08
N CYS A 97 20.83 -15.02 12.37
CA CYS A 97 20.34 -15.22 11.00
C CYS A 97 21.55 -15.15 10.07
N PRO A 98 21.93 -16.23 9.38
CA PRO A 98 23.04 -16.19 8.45
C PRO A 98 22.69 -15.27 7.28
N GLN A 99 23.58 -14.29 7.06
CA GLN A 99 23.81 -13.53 5.83
C GLN A 99 23.03 -12.21 5.66
N HIS A 100 23.51 -11.23 6.43
CA HIS A 100 23.73 -9.85 5.95
C HIS A 100 24.72 -9.83 4.76
N GLU A 101 24.26 -10.18 3.55
CA GLU A 101 25.01 -9.88 2.33
C GLU A 101 24.09 -9.27 1.28
N ALA A 102 23.59 -8.05 1.54
CA ALA A 102 23.06 -7.13 0.52
C ALA A 102 22.77 -5.72 1.10
N GLU A 103 23.67 -5.13 1.90
CA GLU A 103 23.51 -3.71 2.28
C GLU A 103 23.58 -2.76 1.06
N ASN A 104 24.05 -3.24 -0.09
CA ASN A 104 24.25 -2.43 -1.30
C ASN A 104 23.10 -2.48 -2.33
N ASP A 105 22.13 -3.40 -2.21
CA ASP A 105 21.00 -3.51 -3.16
C ASP A 105 19.71 -2.84 -2.68
N ILE A 106 19.75 -2.22 -1.50
CA ILE A 106 18.64 -1.43 -0.97
C ILE A 106 18.75 0.00 -1.51
N PRO A 107 17.77 0.49 -2.30
CA PRO A 107 17.81 1.84 -2.86
C PRO A 107 17.91 2.89 -1.73
N GLN A 108 18.59 4.02 -1.99
CA GLN A 108 18.93 5.04 -0.99
C GLN A 108 17.70 5.58 -0.24
N ASP A 109 16.53 5.58 -0.88
CA ASP A 109 15.24 5.99 -0.32
C ASP A 109 14.71 5.07 0.80
N CYS A 110 15.30 3.88 0.94
CA CYS A 110 15.01 2.89 1.97
C CYS A 110 16.09 2.86 3.07
N ARG A 111 17.02 3.82 3.10
CA ARG A 111 18.15 3.83 4.07
C ARG A 111 17.86 4.57 5.37
N ASP A 112 16.95 5.55 5.37
CA ASP A 112 16.53 6.28 6.57
C ASP A 112 15.21 5.75 7.14
N LEU A 113 15.16 4.44 7.36
CA LEU A 113 14.00 3.80 7.96
C LEU A 113 13.97 4.06 9.47
N PRO A 114 12.79 4.28 10.07
CA PRO A 114 12.64 4.17 11.51
C PRO A 114 13.26 2.89 12.06
N SER A 115 13.94 2.96 13.21
CA SER A 115 14.61 1.79 13.81
C SER A 115 13.68 0.61 14.12
N ILE A 116 12.38 0.89 14.30
CA ILE A 116 11.31 -0.08 14.52
C ILE A 116 10.87 -0.79 13.23
N VAL A 117 11.29 -0.33 12.05
CA VAL A 117 11.00 -0.99 10.77
C VAL A 117 11.98 -2.14 10.58
N LYS A 118 11.45 -3.31 10.24
CA LYS A 118 12.22 -4.45 9.73
C LYS A 118 11.85 -4.69 8.27
N THR A 119 12.86 -4.98 7.48
CA THR A 119 12.71 -5.30 6.06
C THR A 119 12.82 -6.81 5.86
N VAL A 120 12.02 -7.33 4.93
CA VAL A 120 12.10 -8.73 4.48
C VAL A 120 11.95 -8.71 2.96
N GLU A 121 12.85 -9.35 2.23
CA GLU A 121 12.64 -9.57 0.80
C GLU A 121 11.52 -10.61 0.60
N LEU A 122 10.40 -10.17 0.04
CA LEU A 122 9.23 -11.03 -0.17
C LEU A 122 9.42 -11.90 -1.41
N SER A 123 10.01 -11.32 -2.43
CA SER A 123 10.39 -11.94 -3.70
C SER A 123 11.52 -11.11 -4.32
N PRO A 124 12.27 -11.63 -5.31
CA PRO A 124 13.37 -10.89 -5.93
C PRO A 124 12.99 -9.44 -6.27
N GLY A 125 13.63 -8.48 -5.61
CA GLY A 125 13.42 -7.04 -5.83
C GLY A 125 12.12 -6.46 -5.24
N ILE A 126 11.44 -7.15 -4.32
CA ILE A 126 10.30 -6.60 -3.57
C ILE A 126 10.59 -6.67 -2.07
N ILE A 127 10.73 -5.49 -1.46
CA ILE A 127 11.01 -5.34 -0.03
C ILE A 127 9.69 -5.12 0.73
N GLY A 128 9.40 -5.97 1.71
CA GLY A 128 8.30 -5.79 2.65
C GLY A 128 8.77 -5.09 3.93
N PHE A 129 7.92 -4.23 4.49
CA PHE A 129 8.20 -3.45 5.70
C PHE A 129 7.27 -3.88 6.83
N TYR A 130 7.88 -4.23 7.96
CA TYR A 130 7.22 -4.79 9.13
C TYR A 130 7.55 -3.98 10.38
N CYS A 131 6.61 -3.93 11.33
CA CYS A 131 6.87 -3.39 12.67
C CYS A 131 7.59 -4.43 13.54
N SER A 132 8.76 -4.10 14.10
CA SER A 132 9.50 -4.98 15.01
C SER A 132 8.76 -5.27 16.32
N GLU A 133 7.83 -4.40 16.72
CA GLU A 133 7.14 -4.50 18.03
C GLU A 133 5.91 -5.40 17.97
N CYS A 134 5.14 -5.35 16.88
CA CYS A 134 3.89 -6.12 16.75
C CYS A 134 3.88 -7.10 15.58
N GLY A 135 4.95 -7.13 14.77
CA GLY A 135 5.07 -8.00 13.60
C GLY A 135 4.16 -7.62 12.42
N ALA A 136 3.37 -6.55 12.52
CA ALA A 136 2.46 -6.17 11.44
C ALA A 136 3.23 -5.73 10.19
N MET A 137 2.91 -6.32 9.04
CA MET A 137 3.26 -5.79 7.73
C MET A 137 2.47 -4.50 7.49
N ILE A 138 3.12 -3.46 6.96
CA ILE A 138 2.45 -2.17 6.71
C ILE A 138 2.63 -1.64 5.29
N ALA A 139 3.70 -2.07 4.62
CA ALA A 139 3.96 -1.68 3.24
C ALA A 139 4.88 -2.70 2.55
N GLN A 140 4.98 -2.59 1.22
CA GLN A 140 5.98 -3.21 0.38
C GLN A 140 6.38 -2.27 -0.76
N LYS A 141 7.63 -2.34 -1.21
CA LYS A 141 8.15 -1.53 -2.31
C LYS A 141 8.97 -2.38 -3.27
N PRO A 142 8.66 -2.38 -4.58
CA PRO A 142 9.59 -2.87 -5.58
C PRO A 142 10.82 -1.96 -5.65
N THR A 143 12.02 -2.51 -5.69
CA THR A 143 13.27 -1.74 -5.71
C THR A 143 13.41 -0.87 -6.95
N ASN A 144 12.85 -1.32 -8.08
CA ASN A 144 12.94 -0.66 -9.39
C ASN A 144 11.68 0.17 -9.76
N ALA A 145 10.85 0.55 -8.77
CA ALA A 145 9.64 1.33 -9.02
C ALA A 145 9.51 2.55 -8.09
N ASP A 146 9.00 3.65 -8.64
CA ASP A 146 8.76 4.92 -7.93
C ASP A 146 7.43 4.95 -7.17
N PHE A 147 6.99 3.81 -6.67
CA PHE A 147 5.79 3.70 -5.85
C PHE A 147 6.04 2.76 -4.67
N ILE A 148 5.27 2.99 -3.60
CA ILE A 148 5.18 2.10 -2.46
C ILE A 148 3.74 1.63 -2.34
N SER A 149 3.58 0.35 -2.00
CA SER A 149 2.29 -0.29 -1.81
C SER A 149 2.03 -0.49 -0.32
N THR A 150 1.03 0.17 0.21
CA THR A 150 0.63 0.13 1.62
C THR A 150 -0.57 -0.79 1.82
N LEU A 151 -0.77 -1.26 3.04
CA LEU A 151 -1.94 -2.04 3.39
C LEU A 151 -3.09 -1.09 3.73
N ALA A 152 -4.23 -1.23 3.05
CA ALA A 152 -5.37 -0.35 3.26
C ALA A 152 -5.84 -0.38 4.73
N CYS A 153 -5.82 -1.54 5.37
CA CYS A 153 -6.27 -1.71 6.76
C CYS A 153 -5.38 -1.02 7.81
N CYS A 154 -4.24 -0.47 7.41
CA CYS A 154 -3.41 0.34 8.29
C CYS A 154 -3.86 1.81 8.35
N TYR A 155 -4.68 2.28 7.41
CA TYR A 155 -5.12 3.68 7.37
C TYR A 155 -6.18 3.97 8.43
N ASP A 156 -6.03 5.10 9.11
CA ASP A 156 -6.93 5.53 10.18
C ASP A 156 -8.36 5.79 9.68
N GLU A 157 -8.49 6.12 8.40
CA GLU A 157 -9.76 6.33 7.71
C GLU A 157 -10.43 5.01 7.28
N MET A 158 -9.66 3.91 7.17
CA MET A 158 -10.20 2.59 6.87
C MET A 158 -10.76 1.93 8.16
N GLN A 159 -11.60 2.66 8.87
CA GLN A 159 -12.34 2.13 10.01
C GLN A 159 -13.58 1.40 9.49
N GLN A 160 -13.51 0.08 9.45
CA GLN A 160 -14.72 -0.72 9.31
C GLN A 160 -15.58 -0.52 10.56
N ALA A 161 -16.67 0.23 10.43
CA ALA A 161 -17.79 0.03 11.33
C ALA A 161 -18.25 -1.43 11.19
N PHE A 162 -18.55 -2.11 12.31
CA PHE A 162 -19.07 -3.49 12.34
C PHE A 162 -20.28 -3.70 11.41
N CYS A 163 -20.97 -2.60 11.06
CA CYS A 163 -21.91 -2.49 9.96
C CYS A 163 -21.74 -1.07 9.37
N PRO A 164 -21.46 -0.89 8.06
CA PRO A 164 -21.43 0.46 7.49
C PRO A 164 -22.85 1.02 7.54
N LEU A 165 -23.05 2.06 8.34
CA LEU A 165 -24.28 2.83 8.31
C LEU A 165 -24.35 3.61 7.00
N THR A 166 -25.54 3.91 6.49
CA THR A 166 -25.76 4.61 5.21
C THR A 166 -24.99 5.92 5.13
N ASP A 167 -24.83 6.63 6.25
CA ASP A 167 -24.08 7.89 6.33
C ASP A 167 -22.55 7.69 6.20
N VAL A 168 -22.02 6.52 6.55
CA VAL A 168 -20.61 6.16 6.28
C VAL A 168 -20.42 5.94 4.78
N ILE A 169 -21.34 5.23 4.13
CA ILE A 169 -21.33 4.95 2.68
C ILE A 169 -21.44 6.26 1.88
N GLU A 170 -22.36 7.16 2.27
CA GLU A 170 -22.56 8.45 1.60
C GLU A 170 -21.37 9.41 1.81
N LYS A 171 -20.74 9.42 3.00
CA LYS A 171 -19.52 10.21 3.25
C LYS A 171 -18.32 9.69 2.47
N GLU A 172 -18.16 8.37 2.34
CA GLU A 172 -17.13 7.77 1.49
C GLU A 172 -17.31 8.19 0.02
N GLN A 173 -18.55 8.25 -0.48
CA GLN A 173 -18.85 8.70 -1.84
C GLN A 173 -18.51 10.19 -2.10
N LEU A 174 -18.59 11.05 -1.07
CA LEU A 174 -18.37 12.49 -1.20
C LEU A 174 -16.90 12.93 -1.03
N ASN A 175 -16.07 12.19 -0.27
CA ASN A 175 -14.74 12.63 0.16
C ASN A 175 -13.57 11.79 -0.41
N HIS A 176 -13.45 11.70 -1.73
CA HIS A 176 -12.39 10.94 -2.42
C HIS A 176 -12.59 9.41 -2.43
N ALA A 177 -13.84 9.00 -2.65
CA ALA A 177 -14.37 7.63 -2.72
C ALA A 177 -13.46 6.59 -3.36
N CYS A 178 -12.64 7.00 -4.33
CA CYS A 178 -11.82 6.08 -5.09
C CYS A 178 -10.61 5.56 -4.32
N PHE A 179 -10.02 6.26 -3.34
CA PHE A 179 -8.65 5.96 -2.85
C PHE A 179 -8.49 4.50 -2.38
N PHE A 180 -9.49 3.96 -1.68
CA PHE A 180 -9.52 2.57 -1.20
C PHE A 180 -10.34 1.63 -2.09
N THR A 181 -10.88 2.09 -3.21
CA THR A 181 -11.65 1.23 -4.11
C THR A 181 -10.72 0.22 -4.80
N PRO A 182 -10.96 -1.09 -4.64
CA PRO A 182 -10.25 -2.12 -5.39
C PRO A 182 -10.64 -2.11 -6.86
N GLU A 183 -9.66 -2.32 -7.74
CA GLU A 183 -9.85 -2.32 -9.20
C GLU A 183 -9.89 -3.74 -9.78
N ASN A 184 -9.24 -4.70 -9.11
CA ASN A 184 -9.08 -6.06 -9.57
C ASN A 184 -8.52 -6.97 -8.46
N HIS A 185 -8.49 -8.26 -8.74
CA HIS A 185 -7.77 -9.27 -7.98
C HIS A 185 -6.51 -9.68 -8.73
N VAL A 186 -5.40 -9.77 -8.01
CA VAL A 186 -4.11 -10.25 -8.53
C VAL A 186 -3.67 -11.51 -7.82
N ASN A 187 -2.88 -12.34 -8.50
CA ASN A 187 -2.41 -13.63 -7.99
C ASN A 187 -3.56 -14.58 -7.62
N TYR A 188 -4.71 -14.47 -8.29
CA TYR A 188 -5.98 -15.08 -7.87
C TYR A 188 -5.98 -16.62 -7.92
N GLU A 189 -5.06 -17.22 -8.66
CA GLU A 189 -4.84 -18.67 -8.61
C GLU A 189 -4.39 -19.16 -7.21
N ASN A 190 -3.77 -18.30 -6.41
CA ASN A 190 -3.25 -18.60 -5.08
C ASN A 190 -4.26 -18.41 -3.95
N ARG A 191 -5.52 -18.04 -4.29
CA ARG A 191 -6.58 -17.78 -3.32
C ARG A 191 -6.90 -19.02 -2.50
N VAL A 192 -7.36 -18.80 -1.27
CA VAL A 192 -7.84 -19.85 -0.37
C VAL A 192 -9.36 -19.88 -0.22
N CYS A 193 -10.03 -18.86 -0.76
CA CYS A 193 -11.48 -18.77 -0.86
C CYS A 193 -11.85 -18.08 -2.17
N ASP A 194 -12.95 -18.50 -2.79
CA ASP A 194 -13.51 -17.79 -3.94
C ASP A 194 -14.17 -16.49 -3.49
N VAL A 195 -13.80 -15.39 -4.15
CA VAL A 195 -14.46 -14.09 -3.97
C VAL A 195 -15.50 -13.92 -5.07
N LYS A 196 -16.76 -13.81 -4.67
CA LYS A 196 -17.92 -13.64 -5.55
C LYS A 196 -18.22 -12.16 -5.75
N ASP A 197 -17.40 -11.50 -6.55
CA ASP A 197 -17.61 -10.14 -7.02
C ASP A 197 -17.36 -10.02 -8.53
N ASP A 198 -17.70 -8.85 -9.08
CA ASP A 198 -17.58 -8.54 -10.51
C ASP A 198 -16.19 -8.01 -10.90
N LEU A 199 -15.24 -7.95 -9.96
CA LEU A 199 -13.91 -7.42 -10.24
C LEU A 199 -13.11 -8.39 -11.13
N PRO A 200 -12.35 -7.88 -12.12
CA PRO A 200 -11.42 -8.68 -12.92
C PRO A 200 -10.47 -9.48 -12.03
N LYS A 201 -10.25 -10.75 -12.37
CA LYS A 201 -9.37 -11.66 -11.64
C LYS A 201 -8.20 -12.03 -12.52
N PHE A 202 -6.99 -11.64 -12.14
CA PHE A 202 -5.74 -11.90 -12.86
C PHE A 202 -4.94 -13.02 -12.20
N MET A 203 -4.23 -13.78 -13.05
CA MET A 203 -3.26 -14.79 -12.61
C MET A 203 -2.06 -14.14 -11.91
N ASP A 204 -1.63 -12.96 -12.38
CA ASP A 204 -0.60 -12.12 -11.79
C ASP A 204 -1.08 -10.66 -11.76
N PHE A 205 -0.41 -9.73 -12.47
CA PHE A 205 -0.80 -8.32 -12.56
C PHE A 205 -1.27 -7.96 -13.98
N PRO A 206 -2.15 -6.95 -14.12
CA PRO A 206 -2.47 -6.36 -15.42
C PRO A 206 -1.21 -5.84 -16.14
N GLN A 207 -1.23 -5.83 -17.48
CA GLN A 207 -0.23 -5.13 -18.27
C GLN A 207 -0.24 -3.62 -17.94
N PRO A 208 0.92 -2.93 -17.96
CA PRO A 208 2.27 -3.44 -18.30
C PRO A 208 3.05 -4.03 -17.11
N ARG A 209 2.44 -4.18 -15.93
CA ARG A 209 3.15 -4.58 -14.70
C ARG A 209 3.31 -6.10 -14.56
N GLY A 210 2.42 -6.87 -15.16
CA GLY A 210 2.49 -8.33 -15.23
C GLY A 210 2.00 -8.83 -16.58
N SER A 211 1.72 -10.13 -16.67
CA SER A 211 1.36 -10.77 -17.94
C SER A 211 0.00 -10.32 -18.49
N GLY A 212 -0.90 -9.83 -17.64
CA GLY A 212 -2.29 -9.51 -18.01
C GLY A 212 -3.17 -10.74 -18.22
N ARG A 213 -2.68 -11.95 -17.90
CA ARG A 213 -3.47 -13.16 -18.01
C ARG A 213 -4.60 -13.15 -16.99
N MET A 214 -5.81 -13.39 -17.48
CA MET A 214 -7.01 -13.52 -16.65
C MET A 214 -7.09 -14.92 -16.03
N TYR A 215 -7.67 -14.99 -14.84
CA TYR A 215 -8.02 -16.27 -14.21
C TYR A 215 -9.21 -16.88 -14.95
N GLU A 216 -8.99 -18.06 -15.52
CA GLU A 216 -10.05 -18.87 -16.11
C GLU A 216 -10.40 -20.00 -15.13
N PRO A 217 -11.68 -20.15 -14.73
CA PRO A 217 -12.10 -21.28 -13.92
C PRO A 217 -11.83 -22.59 -14.68
N VAL A 218 -11.02 -23.47 -14.11
CA VAL A 218 -10.79 -24.80 -14.68
C VAL A 218 -12.04 -25.65 -14.45
N GLY A 219 -12.74 -26.03 -15.52
CA GLY A 219 -13.78 -27.07 -15.52
C GLY A 219 -15.13 -26.66 -14.91
N LYS A 220 -15.81 -25.67 -15.50
CA LYS A 220 -17.28 -25.54 -15.38
C LYS A 220 -17.97 -26.10 -16.62
#